data_AF-A0A525CIU2-F1
#
_entry.id   AF-A0A525CIU2-F1
#
_cell.length_a   1.000
_cell.length_b   1.000
_cell.length_c   1.000
_cell.angle_alpha   90.00
_cell.angle_beta   90.00
_cell.angle_gamma   90.00
#
_symmetry.space_group_name_H-M   'P 1'
#
loop_
_entity.id
_entity.type
_entity.pdbx_description
1 polymer ?
#
loop_
_entity_poly.entity_id
_entity_poly.type
_entity_poly.pdbx_seq_one_letter_code
_entity_poly.pdbx_strand_id
1 'polypeptide(L)'
;SSGVSEEERMTLAQAKANELSMKVKAQGTLDGTFYGHVLRVGEPVPVDGIGNWLGGIYYVDNVVHEFSFEGYRQNFRLIRNAFGDNIESGLLGSLAALI
;
A
#
# COMPACT_ATOMS: atom_id res chain seq x y z
N SER A 1 -37.77 6.40 14.22
CA SER A 1 -36.32 6.67 14.15
C SER A 1 -35.62 5.33 14.00
N SER A 2 -35.19 5.00 12.79
CA SER A 2 -34.62 3.70 12.46
C SER A 2 -33.26 3.56 13.13
N GLY A 3 -33.22 2.80 14.22
CA GLY A 3 -31.99 2.50 14.93
C GLY A 3 -31.11 1.60 14.08
N VAL A 4 -30.03 2.18 13.55
CA VAL A 4 -28.84 1.47 13.08
C VAL A 4 -28.49 0.42 14.15
N SER A 5 -28.42 -0.86 13.77
CA SER A 5 -28.24 -1.96 14.72
C SER A 5 -26.88 -1.82 15.43
N GLU A 6 -26.74 -2.41 16.63
CA GLU A 6 -25.47 -2.45 17.38
C GLU A 6 -24.32 -2.97 16.50
N GLU A 7 -24.62 -3.94 15.65
CA GLU A 7 -23.69 -4.56 14.70
C GLU A 7 -23.25 -3.59 13.60
N GLU A 8 -24.16 -2.78 13.08
CA GLU A 8 -23.85 -1.77 12.05
C GLU A 8 -22.99 -0.63 12.63
N ARG A 9 -23.24 -0.23 13.88
CA ARG A 9 -22.35 0.71 14.62
C ARG A 9 -20.96 0.14 14.83
N MET A 10 -20.86 -1.14 15.22
CA MET A 10 -19.58 -1.82 15.41
C MET A 10 -18.81 -1.96 14.10
N THR A 11 -19.50 -2.30 13.01
CA THR A 11 -18.91 -2.40 11.68
C THR A 11 -18.37 -1.06 11.21
N LEU A 12 -19.14 0.02 11.39
CA LEU A 12 -18.70 1.38 11.07
C LEU A 12 -17.52 1.83 11.93
N ALA A 13 -17.54 1.54 13.24
CA ALA A 13 -16.44 1.85 14.15
C ALA A 13 -15.16 1.10 13.77
N GLN A 14 -15.26 -0.19 13.41
CA GLN A 14 -14.13 -0.99 12.97
C GLN A 14 -13.58 -0.50 11.62
N ALA A 15 -14.46 -0.16 10.66
CA ALA A 15 -14.03 0.42 9.39
C ALA A 15 -13.28 1.75 9.60
N LYS A 16 -13.78 2.61 10.51
CA LYS A 16 -13.13 3.87 10.89
C LYS A 16 -11.77 3.65 11.55
N ALA A 17 -11.66 2.67 12.43
CA ALA A 17 -10.40 2.31 13.08
C ALA A 17 -9.37 1.79 12.06
N ASN A 18 -9.81 0.96 11.11
CA ASN A 18 -8.96 0.46 10.03
C ASN A 18 -8.49 1.60 9.10
N GLU A 19 -9.37 2.55 8.77
CA GLU A 19 -9.04 3.76 7.99
C GLU A 19 -7.96 4.60 8.69
N LEU A 20 -8.07 4.78 10.01
CA LEU A 20 -7.13 5.58 10.81
C LEU A 20 -5.81 4.86 11.13
N SER A 21 -5.78 3.53 11.03
CA SER A 21 -4.57 2.72 11.27
C SER A 21 -3.50 2.89 10.17
N MET A 22 -3.89 3.40 8.98
CA MET A 22 -3.01 3.59 7.80
C MET A 22 -2.11 4.83 7.93
N LYS A 23 -1.29 4.87 8.98
CA LYS A 23 -0.61 6.09 9.43
C LYS A 23 0.61 6.47 8.59
N VAL A 24 1.27 5.50 7.94
CA VAL A 24 2.49 5.78 7.17
C VAL A 24 2.16 5.87 5.69
N LYS A 25 2.41 7.04 5.10
CA LYS A 25 2.24 7.31 3.67
C LYS A 25 3.60 7.54 3.03
N ALA A 26 3.89 6.84 1.94
CA ALA A 26 5.06 7.09 1.11
C ALA A 26 4.62 7.57 -0.27
N GLN A 27 5.42 8.44 -0.89
CA GLN A 27 5.18 8.95 -2.24
C GLN A 27 6.49 8.86 -3.00
N GLY A 28 6.42 8.46 -4.27
CA GLY A 28 7.60 8.35 -5.11
C GLY A 28 7.23 8.39 -6.59
N THR A 29 8.26 8.62 -7.40
CA THR A 29 8.18 8.59 -8.85
C THR A 29 9.17 7.55 -9.36
N LEU A 30 8.70 6.72 -10.28
CA LEU A 30 9.48 5.66 -10.90
C LEU A 30 9.47 5.84 -12.42
N ASP A 31 10.62 5.64 -13.04
CA ASP A 31 10.69 5.49 -14.49
C ASP A 31 10.33 4.03 -14.84
N GLY A 32 9.13 3.85 -15.36
CA GLY A 32 8.62 2.52 -15.74
C GLY A 32 9.31 1.96 -16.98
N THR A 33 10.07 2.77 -17.72
CA THR A 33 10.89 2.33 -18.85
C THR A 33 12.07 1.48 -18.38
N PHE A 34 12.67 1.84 -17.25
CA PHE A 34 13.82 1.14 -16.66
C PHE A 34 13.41 0.06 -15.67
N TYR A 35 12.31 0.24 -14.94
CA TYR A 35 11.90 -0.67 -13.88
C TYR A 35 11.25 -1.97 -14.39
N GLY A 36 10.65 -1.96 -15.59
CA GLY A 36 10.10 -3.16 -16.23
C GLY A 36 8.87 -3.80 -15.55
N HIS A 37 8.46 -3.32 -14.37
CA HIS A 37 7.30 -3.78 -13.63
C HIS A 37 6.27 -2.67 -13.45
N VAL A 38 5.00 -2.97 -13.69
CA VAL A 38 3.90 -2.01 -13.49
C VAL A 38 3.37 -2.19 -12.09
N LEU A 39 3.53 -1.16 -11.24
CA LEU A 39 2.85 -1.09 -9.94
C LEU A 39 1.34 -1.13 -10.13
N ARG A 40 0.65 -1.96 -9.34
CA ARG A 40 -0.82 -2.06 -9.34
C ARG A 40 -1.37 -1.73 -7.96
N VAL A 41 -2.52 -1.07 -7.94
CA VAL A 41 -3.22 -0.71 -6.69
C VAL A 41 -3.57 -1.99 -5.92
N GLY A 42 -3.31 -1.97 -4.61
CA GLY A 42 -3.58 -3.09 -3.70
C GLY A 42 -2.46 -4.13 -3.62
N GLU A 43 -1.44 -4.09 -4.48
CA GLU A 43 -0.33 -5.03 -4.40
C GLU A 43 0.68 -4.64 -3.31
N PRO A 44 1.24 -5.62 -2.57
CA PRO A 44 2.31 -5.38 -1.63
C PRO A 44 3.62 -5.11 -2.36
N VAL A 45 4.32 -4.06 -1.93
CA VAL A 45 5.60 -3.64 -2.50
C VAL A 45 6.63 -3.50 -1.37
N PRO A 46 7.80 -4.15 -1.47
CA PRO A 46 8.89 -3.92 -0.54
C PRO A 46 9.51 -2.54 -0.78
N VAL A 47 9.60 -1.74 0.27
CA VAL A 47 10.33 -0.47 0.29
C VAL A 47 11.57 -0.66 1.14
N ASP A 48 12.74 -0.43 0.54
CA ASP A 48 14.05 -0.55 1.20
C ASP A 48 14.91 0.71 0.92
N GLY A 49 16.05 0.85 1.59
CA GLY A 49 17.03 1.93 1.36
C GLY A 49 16.76 3.23 2.14
N ILE A 50 15.72 3.27 2.97
CA ILE A 50 15.35 4.43 3.82
C ILE A 50 15.57 4.17 5.32
N GLY A 51 16.28 3.09 5.66
CA GLY A 51 16.58 2.64 7.03
C GLY A 51 15.51 1.72 7.63
N ASN A 52 15.89 0.86 8.58
CA ASN A 52 15.04 -0.22 9.13
C ASN A 52 13.72 0.23 9.76
N TRP A 53 13.61 1.51 10.16
CA TRP A 53 12.38 2.03 10.76
C TRP A 53 11.28 2.28 9.74
N LEU A 54 11.66 2.73 8.54
CA LEU A 54 10.74 3.09 7.45
C LEU A 54 10.74 2.05 6.33
N GLY A 55 11.76 1.20 6.25
CA GLY A 55 11.75 0.03 5.38
C GLY A 55 10.65 -0.96 5.78
N GLY A 56 10.10 -1.68 4.81
CA GLY A 56 9.03 -2.65 5.06
C GLY A 56 8.12 -2.87 3.86
N ILE A 57 7.06 -3.66 4.07
CA ILE A 57 6.02 -3.86 3.06
C ILE A 57 4.99 -2.74 3.13
N TYR A 58 4.76 -2.13 1.99
CA TYR A 58 3.71 -1.14 1.78
C TYR A 58 2.70 -1.65 0.76
N TYR A 59 1.47 -1.14 0.82
CA TYR A 59 0.46 -1.38 -0.21
C TYR A 59 0.34 -0.17 -1.12
N VAL A 60 0.14 -0.40 -2.41
CA VAL A 60 -0.11 0.68 -3.37
C VAL A 60 -1.54 1.21 -3.17
N ASP A 61 -1.66 2.47 -2.75
CA ASP A 61 -2.94 3.18 -2.61
C ASP A 61 -3.39 3.77 -3.95
N ASN A 62 -2.47 4.41 -4.65
CA ASN A 62 -2.74 5.04 -5.93
C ASN A 62 -1.50 5.00 -6.82
N VAL A 63 -1.70 4.80 -8.11
CA VAL A 63 -0.66 4.93 -9.13
C VAL A 63 -1.21 5.73 -10.30
N VAL A 64 -0.45 6.73 -10.73
CA VAL A 64 -0.72 7.54 -11.90
C VAL A 64 0.34 7.21 -12.94
N HIS A 65 -0.13 6.72 -14.08
CA HIS A 65 0.70 6.30 -15.21
C HIS A 65 0.73 7.43 -16.24
N GLU A 66 1.90 7.98 -16.49
CA GLU A 66 2.12 9.06 -17.45
C GLU A 66 2.93 8.54 -18.63
N PHE A 67 2.33 8.57 -19.81
CA PHE A 67 2.97 8.17 -21.07
C PHE A 67 3.30 9.43 -21.87
N SER A 68 4.57 9.60 -22.21
CA SER A 68 5.05 10.74 -23.00
C SER A 68 6.08 10.28 -24.04
N PHE A 69 6.43 11.17 -24.97
CA PHE A 69 7.53 10.90 -25.92
C PHE A 69 8.90 10.78 -25.23
N GLU A 70 9.04 11.31 -24.02
CA GLU A 70 10.27 11.21 -23.21
C GLU A 70 10.39 9.85 -22.50
N GLY A 71 9.30 9.08 -22.42
CA GLY A 71 9.26 7.79 -21.76
C GLY A 71 8.01 7.58 -20.90
N TYR A 72 8.07 6.54 -20.06
CA TYR A 72 6.98 6.10 -19.20
C TYR A 72 7.31 6.38 -17.72
N ARG A 73 6.49 7.22 -17.06
CA ARG A 73 6.64 7.56 -15.65
C ARG A 73 5.45 7.06 -14.83
N GLN A 74 5.73 6.66 -13.60
CA GLN A 74 4.74 6.19 -12.64
C GLN A 74 4.88 6.96 -11.34
N ASN A 75 3.88 7.77 -11.03
CA ASN A 75 3.78 8.44 -9.73
C ASN A 75 2.93 7.56 -8.82
N PHE A 76 3.45 7.16 -7.67
CA PHE A 76 2.77 6.23 -6.78
C PHE A 76 2.68 6.75 -5.36
N ARG A 77 1.59 6.37 -4.69
CA ARG A 77 1.37 6.54 -3.27
C ARG A 77 1.24 5.18 -2.62
N LEU A 78 2.01 4.98 -1.57
CA LEU A 78 1.97 3.77 -0.77
C LEU A 78 1.45 4.08 0.64
N ILE A 79 0.78 3.09 1.21
CA ILE A 79 0.23 3.13 2.56
C ILE A 79 0.71 1.92 3.35
N ARG A 80 0.89 2.11 4.66
CA ARG A 80 1.32 1.05 5.56
C ARG A 80 0.64 1.17 6.93
N ASN A 81 0.18 0.01 7.43
CA ASN A 81 -0.52 -0.19 8.71
C ASN A 81 0.39 -0.70 9.84
N ALA A 82 1.71 -0.77 9.62
CA ALA A 82 2.67 -1.33 10.57
C ALA A 82 3.90 -0.42 10.74
N PHE A 83 4.56 -0.53 11.89
CA PHE A 83 5.89 0.06 12.16
C PHE A 83 6.90 -1.08 12.31
N GLY A 84 8.15 -0.91 11.83
CA GLY A 84 9.24 -1.91 11.95
C GLY A 84 9.67 -2.53 10.61
N ASP A 85 10.47 -3.59 10.63
CA ASP A 85 10.77 -4.38 9.42
C ASP A 85 9.83 -5.59 9.36
N ASN A 86 9.07 -5.69 8.26
CA ASN A 86 8.05 -6.73 8.06
C ASN A 86 8.24 -7.45 6.72
N ILE A 87 9.38 -7.27 6.05
CA ILE A 87 9.60 -7.78 4.68
C ILE A 87 9.45 -9.31 4.64
N GLU A 88 10.06 -10.01 5.60
CA GLU A 88 9.98 -11.47 5.67
C GLU A 88 8.54 -11.98 5.92
N SER A 89 7.77 -11.29 6.76
CA SER A 89 6.38 -11.68 7.05
C SER A 89 5.42 -11.41 5.88
N GLY A 90 5.62 -10.33 5.13
CA GLY A 90 4.75 -10.00 4.00
C GLY A 90 5.06 -10.79 2.72
N LEU A 91 6.31 -11.22 2.51
CA LEU A 91 6.66 -12.10 1.38
C LEU A 91 6.00 -13.48 1.52
N LEU A 92 5.97 -14.04 2.74
CA LEU A 92 5.28 -15.30 3.01
C LEU A 92 3.75 -15.19 2.84
N GLY A 93 3.17 -14.05 3.22
CA GLY A 93 1.73 -13.80 3.03
C GLY A 93 1.32 -13.62 1.56
N SER A 94 2.16 -12.96 0.75
CA SER A 94 1.92 -12.77 -0.69
C SER A 94 2.15 -14.05 -1.50
N LEU A 95 3.11 -14.88 -1.11
CA LEU A 95 3.29 -16.23 -1.67
C LEU A 95 2.13 -17.17 -1.29
N ALA A 96 1.62 -17.09 -0.06
CA ALA A 96 0.47 -17.90 0.36
C ALA A 96 -0.84 -17.53 -0.36
N ALA A 97 -0.97 -16.31 -0.90
CA ALA A 97 -2.12 -15.90 -1.70
C ALA A 97 -2.10 -16.41 -3.15
N LEU A 98 -1.00 -17.05 -3.58
CA LEU A 98 -0.80 -17.56 -4.93
C LEU A 98 -0.91 -19.10 -5.05
N ILE A 99 -1.20 -19.81 -3.94
CA ILE A 99 -1.38 -21.27 -3.88
C ILE A 99 -2.82 -21.57 -3.42
#